data_AF-A0A522XAJ3-F1
#
_entry.id   AF-A0A522XAJ3-F1
#
_cell.length_a   1.000
_cell.length_b   1.000
_cell.length_c   1.000
_cell.angle_alpha   90.00
_cell.angle_beta   90.00
_cell.angle_gamma   90.00
#
_symmetry.space_group_name_H-M   'P 1'
#
loop_
_entity.id
_entity.type
_entity.pdbx_description
1 polymer ?
#
loop_
_entity_poly.entity_id
_entity_poly.type
_entity_poly.pdbx_seq_one_letter_code
_entity_poly.pdbx_strand_id
1 'polypeptide(L)' 'MEVVYYTLIAAGLYFTADWLLDRLEHSRGERFNRGARSLVFFSIILVLAFISFNLIKYLLLFSE' A
#
# COMPACT_ATOMS: atom_id res chain seq x y z
N MET A 1 -22.83 4.37 -2.60
CA MET A 1 -22.18 3.77 -1.41
C MET A 1 -20.85 3.11 -1.75
N GLU A 2 -20.74 2.35 -2.86
CA GLU A 2 -19.50 1.68 -3.26
C GLU A 2 -18.29 2.61 -3.42
N VAL A 3 -18.48 3.78 -4.03
CA VAL A 3 -17.42 4.80 -4.15
C VAL A 3 -16.81 5.14 -2.80
N VAL A 4 -17.62 5.27 -1.74
CA VAL A 4 -17.12 5.59 -0.40
C VAL A 4 -16.23 4.47 0.13
N TYR A 5 -16.63 3.21 -0.04
CA TYR A 5 -15.83 2.06 0.36
C TYR A 5 -14.51 1.98 -0.42
N TYR A 6 -14.55 2.15 -1.74
CA TYR A 6 -13.34 2.16 -2.55
C TYR A 6 -12.40 3.32 -2.18
N THR A 7 -12.95 4.50 -1.89
CA THR A 7 -12.16 5.64 -1.41
C THR A 7 -11.54 5.36 -0.04
N LEU A 8 -12.27 4.75 0.89
CA LEU A 8 -11.74 4.39 2.21
C LEU A 8 -10.62 3.36 2.11
N ILE A 9 -10.77 2.34 1.25
CA ILE A 9 -9.72 1.35 1.00
C ILE A 9 -8.50 2.01 0.36
N ALA A 10 -8.71 2.87 -0.65
CA ALA A 10 -7.62 3.59 -1.30
C ALA A 10 -6.89 4.52 -0.31
N ALA A 11 -7.62 5.23 0.55
CA ALA A 11 -7.04 6.05 1.60
C ALA A 11 -6.24 5.19 2.59
N GLY A 12 -6.78 4.07 3.05
CA GLY A 12 -6.08 3.13 3.95
C GLY A 12 -4.78 2.58 3.33
N LEU A 13 -4.82 2.18 2.06
CA LEU A 13 -3.64 1.75 1.30
C LEU A 13 -2.61 2.87 1.19
N TYR A 14 -3.05 4.09 0.90
CA TYR A 14 -2.18 5.26 0.79
C TYR A 14 -1.45 5.55 2.12
N PHE A 15 -2.20 5.63 3.23
CA PHE A 15 -1.60 5.85 4.55
C PHE A 15 -0.66 4.73 4.96
N THR A 16 -1.01 3.48 4.67
CA THR A 16 -0.15 2.33 4.99
C THR A 16 1.13 2.35 4.15
N ALA A 17 1.04 2.70 2.86
CA ALA A 17 2.20 2.82 1.99
C ALA A 17 3.14 3.95 2.42
N ASP A 18 2.58 5.10 2.82
CA ASP A 18 3.35 6.25 3.31
C ASP A 18 4.08 5.90 4.61
N TRP A 19 3.38 5.25 5.55
CA TRP A 19 4.00 4.75 6.78
C TRP A 19 5.12 3.73 6.53
N LEU A 20 4.92 2.81 5.57
CA LEU A 20 5.95 1.82 5.23
C LEU A 20 7.18 2.48 4.60
N LEU A 21 6.97 3.47 3.75
CA LEU A 21 8.04 4.24 3.12
C LEU A 21 8.84 5.00 4.18
N ASP A 22 8.17 5.71 5.08
CA ASP A 22 8.81 6.42 6.17
C ASP A 22 9.58 5.46 7.09
N ARG A 23 9.03 4.27 7.36
CA ARG A 23 9.72 3.22 8.12
C ARG A 23 10.99 2.73 7.44
N LEU A 24 10.96 2.57 6.11
CA LEU A 24 12.11 2.17 5.30
C LEU A 24 13.18 3.27 5.27
N GLU A 25 12.78 4.53 5.13
CA GLU A 25 13.69 5.69 5.22
C GLU A 25 14.34 5.77 6.60
N HIS A 26 13.56 5.57 7.67
CA HIS A 26 14.06 5.59 9.03
C HIS A 26 15.04 4.44 9.31
N SER A 27 14.78 3.26 8.75
CA SER A 27 15.66 2.09 8.88
C SER A 27 16.96 2.25 8.09
N ARG A 28 16.96 2.97 6.96
CA ARG A 28 18.17 3.25 6.19
C ARG A 28 19.00 4.39 6.78
N GLY A 29 18.40 5.26 7.58
CA GLY A 29 19.08 6.44 8.14
C GLY A 29 19.32 7.56 7.11
N GLU A 30 18.95 7.32 5.84
CA GLU A 30 19.05 8.28 4.76
C GLU A 30 17.69 8.40 4.06
N ARG A 31 17.25 9.64 3.84
CA ARG A 31 16.02 9.90 3.07
C ARG A 31 16.25 9.55 1.60
N PHE A 32 15.26 8.91 0.99
CA PHE A 32 15.32 8.68 -0.45
C PHE A 32 15.36 10.01 -1.20
N ASN A 33 16.17 10.05 -2.25
CA ASN A 33 16.20 11.18 -3.16
C ASN A 33 14.79 11.38 -3.77
N ARG A 34 14.32 12.62 -3.97
CA ARG A 34 12.90 12.89 -4.32
C ARG A 34 12.38 12.08 -5.52
N GLY A 35 13.23 11.80 -6.51
CA GLY A 35 12.88 10.94 -7.65
C GLY A 35 12.69 9.46 -7.30
N ALA A 36 13.58 8.90 -6.47
CA ALA A 36 13.49 7.51 -6.02
C ALA A 36 12.37 7.30 -5.00
N ARG A 37 12.07 8.29 -4.15
CA ARG A 37 11.00 8.23 -3.14
C ARG A 37 9.63 7.93 -3.77
N SER A 38 9.32 8.61 -4.88
CA SER A 38 8.07 8.39 -5.63
C SER A 38 7.99 6.98 -6.22
N LEU A 39 9.10 6.48 -6.80
CA LEU A 39 9.18 5.11 -7.32
C LEU A 39 9.01 4.05 -6.23
N VAL A 40 9.62 4.26 -5.06
CA VAL A 40 9.49 3.35 -3.91
C VAL A 40 8.06 3.40 -3.37
N PHE A 41 7.48 4.58 -3.18
CA PHE A 41 6.08 4.73 -2.78
C PHE A 41 5.13 4.00 -3.72
N PHE A 42 5.29 4.21 -5.04
CA PHE A 42 4.51 3.54 -6.06
C PHE A 42 4.67 2.02 -5.99
N SER A 43 5.90 1.53 -5.82
CA SER A 43 6.18 0.10 -5.70
C SER A 43 5.51 -0.49 -4.44
N ILE A 44 5.57 0.22 -3.31
CA ILE A 44 4.94 -0.20 -2.05
C ILE A 44 3.43 -0.29 -2.25
N ILE A 45 2.77 0.79 -2.68
CA ILE A 45 1.31 0.81 -2.81
C ILE A 45 0.83 -0.21 -3.85
N LEU A 46 1.59 -0.44 -4.93
CA LEU A 46 1.29 -1.45 -5.94
C LEU A 46 1.30 -2.87 -5.33
N VAL A 47 2.38 -3.22 -4.61
CA VAL A 47 2.49 -4.52 -3.92
C VAL A 47 1.39 -4.67 -2.86
N LEU A 48 1.11 -3.62 -2.11
CA LEU A 48 0.07 -3.62 -1.08
C LEU A 48 -1.32 -3.81 -1.68
N ALA A 49 -1.58 -3.22 -2.85
CA ALA A 49 -2.80 -3.43 -3.61
C ALA A 49 -2.90 -4.89 -4.08
N PHE A 50 -1.86 -5.45 -4.69
CA PHE A 50 -1.84 -6.86 -5.09
C PHE A 50 -2.10 -7.79 -3.91
N ILE A 51 -1.44 -7.57 -2.77
CA ILE A 51 -1.66 -8.35 -1.55
C ILE A 51 -3.11 -8.21 -1.10
N SER A 52 -3.65 -7.00 -1.02
CA SER A 52 -5.03 -6.75 -0.57
C SER A 52 -6.06 -7.47 -1.45
N PHE A 53 -5.95 -7.34 -2.77
CA PHE A 53 -6.85 -8.01 -3.70
C PHE A 53 -6.70 -9.54 -3.66
N ASN A 54 -5.48 -10.04 -3.51
CA ASN A 54 -5.22 -11.47 -3.39
C ASN A 54 -5.78 -12.02 -2.06
N LEU A 55 -5.63 -11.29 -0.96
CA LEU A 55 -6.18 -11.65 0.35
C LEU A 55 -7.70 -11.71 0.31
N ILE A 56 -8.35 -10.73 -0.32
CA ILE A 56 -9.80 -10.74 -0.55
C ILE A 56 -10.20 -11.97 -1.33
N LYS A 57 -9.50 -12.27 -2.43
CA LYS A 57 -9.76 -13.46 -3.25
C LYS A 57 -9.58 -14.75 -2.46
N TYR A 58 -8.52 -14.86 -1.66
CA TYR A 58 -8.25 -16.04 -0.84
C TYR A 58 -9.30 -16.22 0.26
N LEU A 59 -9.71 -15.15 0.92
CA LEU A 59 -10.78 -15.17 1.92
C LEU A 59 -12.12 -15.61 1.31
N LEU A 60 -12.42 -15.13 0.09
CA LEU A 60 -13.64 -15.48 -0.65
C LEU A 60 -13.60 -16.95 -1.12
N LEU A 61 -12.44 -17.43 -1.57
CA LEU A 61 -12.23 -18.80 -2.03
C LEU A 61 -12.16 -19.82 -0.88
N PHE A 62 -11.73 -19.39 0.32
CA PHE A 62 -11.79 -20.19 1.54
C PHE A 62 -13.23 -20.30 2.10
N SER A 63 -14.14 -19.41 1.71
CA SER A 63 -15.54 -19.45 2.18
C SER A 63 -16.45 -20.34 1.33
N GLU A 64 -15.91 -21.08 0.35
CA GLU A 64 -16.60 -22.15 -0.41
C GLU A 64 -16.15 -23.54 0.07
#